data_AF-A0A7S1Y731-F1
#
_entry.id   AF-A0A7S1Y731-F1
#
_cell.length_a   1.000
_cell.length_b   1.000
_cell.length_c   1.000
_cell.angle_alpha   90.00
_cell.angle_beta   90.00
_cell.angle_gamma   90.00
#
_symmetry.space_group_name_H-M   'P 1'
#
loop_
_entity.id
_entity.type
_entity.pdbx_description
1 polymer ?
#
loop_
_entity_poly.entity_id
_entity_poly.type
_entity_poly.pdbx_seq_one_letter_code
_entity_poly.pdbx_strand_id
1 'polypeptide(L)'
;MSEEEKFEKERKTILKSLPKHIKDMFGIMGFCKAEEDDDDSDDDQAAKQASTTPEFVPCLVLSPYDVPPRPVRDVYWHNLYMDKKRKKKLASLEYLVYHYGANDPDDCYSFIAHEDFTTYDDGISKGYGKLPAVLQSKVDNATSLTEQEQQRVRGIEEMVEDAAKEPADRKRGNYPFLERHEEKKAPPAKRQKKR
;
A
#
# COMPACT_ATOMS: atom_id res chain seq x y z
N MET A 1 11.09 30.92 -7.35
CA MET A 1 10.27 29.70 -7.39
C MET A 1 9.63 29.49 -6.03
N SER A 2 8.30 29.40 -5.98
CA SER A 2 7.52 29.05 -4.79
C SER A 2 7.85 27.61 -4.34
N GLU A 3 7.43 27.23 -3.12
CA GLU A 3 7.61 25.86 -2.62
C GLU A 3 6.78 24.85 -3.43
N GLU A 4 5.59 25.26 -3.87
CA GLU A 4 4.73 24.51 -4.79
C GLU A 4 5.41 24.29 -6.16
N GLU A 5 5.99 25.33 -6.76
CA GLU A 5 6.71 25.20 -8.04
C GLU A 5 7.92 24.26 -7.92
N LYS A 6 8.61 24.28 -6.78
CA LYS A 6 9.73 23.35 -6.51
C LYS A 6 9.22 21.92 -6.40
N PHE A 7 8.12 21.70 -5.69
CA PHE A 7 7.48 20.40 -5.54
C PHE A 7 7.03 19.84 -6.89
N GLU A 8 6.31 20.62 -7.69
CA GLU A 8 5.85 20.18 -9.01
C GLU A 8 7.01 19.86 -9.97
N LYS A 9 8.11 20.64 -9.89
CA LYS A 9 9.32 20.36 -10.66
C LYS A 9 10.00 19.07 -10.21
N GLU A 10 10.10 18.84 -8.91
CA GLU A 10 10.64 17.60 -8.33
C GLU A 10 9.80 16.39 -8.77
N ARG A 11 8.47 16.46 -8.58
CA ARG A 11 7.50 15.45 -8.99
C ARG A 11 7.64 15.08 -10.46
N LYS A 12 7.62 16.07 -11.35
CA LYS A 12 7.80 15.84 -12.79
C LYS A 12 9.16 15.21 -13.12
N THR A 13 10.22 15.63 -12.44
CA THR A 13 11.57 15.09 -12.66
C THR A 13 11.67 13.63 -12.24
N ILE A 14 11.16 13.30 -11.05
CA ILE A 14 11.17 11.94 -10.51
C ILE A 14 10.31 11.03 -11.40
N LEU A 15 9.06 11.41 -11.66
CA LEU A 15 8.16 10.61 -12.50
C LEU A 15 8.71 10.43 -13.92
N LYS A 16 9.33 11.44 -14.52
CA LYS A 16 9.96 11.31 -15.85
C LYS A 16 11.10 10.30 -15.86
N SER A 17 11.84 10.18 -14.76
CA SER A 17 12.99 9.26 -14.64
C SER A 17 12.59 7.80 -14.42
N LEU A 18 11.34 7.52 -14.02
CA LEU A 18 10.88 6.16 -13.80
C LEU A 18 10.73 5.42 -15.14
N PRO A 19 11.09 4.12 -15.18
CA PRO A 19 10.85 3.27 -16.35
C PRO A 19 9.38 3.27 -16.76
N LYS A 20 9.12 3.08 -18.05
CA LYS A 20 7.75 3.09 -18.58
C LYS A 20 6.88 2.01 -17.94
N HIS A 21 7.39 0.77 -17.85
CA HIS A 21 6.64 -0.35 -17.28
C HIS A 21 6.23 -0.13 -15.83
N ILE A 22 7.03 0.59 -15.03
CA ILE A 22 6.63 0.95 -13.65
C ILE A 22 5.48 1.95 -13.65
N LYS A 23 5.52 2.95 -14.52
CA LYS A 23 4.46 3.99 -14.60
C LYS A 23 3.16 3.44 -15.13
N ASP A 24 3.23 2.51 -16.07
CA ASP A 24 2.05 1.86 -16.66
C ASP A 24 1.29 1.02 -15.61
N MET A 25 1.93 0.69 -14.47
CA MET A 25 1.30 0.00 -13.34
C MET A 25 0.58 0.91 -12.35
N PHE A 26 0.75 2.24 -12.42
CA PHE A 26 0.10 3.12 -11.45
C PHE A 26 -1.43 3.06 -11.57
N GLY A 27 -2.08 2.84 -10.43
CA GLY A 27 -3.51 2.64 -10.31
C GLY A 27 -4.00 1.26 -10.74
N ILE A 28 -3.11 0.31 -11.08
CA ILE A 28 -3.51 -1.06 -11.41
C ILE A 28 -3.78 -1.85 -10.14
N MET A 29 -4.95 -2.50 -10.08
CA MET A 29 -5.33 -3.41 -8.99
C MET A 29 -4.75 -4.80 -9.21
N GLY A 30 -4.56 -5.52 -8.13
CA GLY A 30 -4.14 -6.90 -8.16
C GLY A 30 -4.13 -7.52 -6.78
N PHE A 31 -3.28 -8.53 -6.64
CA PHE A 31 -3.10 -9.28 -5.42
C PHE A 31 -1.62 -9.48 -5.16
N CYS A 32 -1.23 -9.49 -3.90
CA CYS A 32 0.09 -9.90 -3.46
C CYS A 32 -0.03 -10.91 -2.32
N LYS A 33 1.05 -11.61 -2.01
CA LYS A 33 1.07 -12.51 -0.85
C LYS A 33 0.85 -11.67 0.43
N ALA A 34 0.08 -12.21 1.37
CA ALA A 34 0.05 -11.68 2.72
C ALA A 34 1.45 -11.85 3.33
N GLU A 35 1.91 -10.86 4.10
CA GLU A 35 3.06 -11.09 4.96
C GLU A 35 2.63 -12.08 6.05
N GLU A 36 3.34 -13.21 6.15
CA GLU A 36 3.10 -14.16 7.22
C GLU A 36 3.67 -13.54 8.50
N ASP A 37 2.82 -13.29 9.50
CA ASP A 37 3.28 -12.98 10.84
C ASP A 37 4.04 -14.20 11.35
N ASP A 38 5.38 -14.17 11.25
CA ASP A 38 6.30 -15.07 11.94
C ASP A 38 6.27 -14.80 13.46
N ASP A 39 5.07 -14.75 14.04
CA ASP A 39 4.88 -14.66 15.47
C ASP A 39 5.17 -16.05 16.06
N ASP A 40 6.45 -16.24 16.40
CA ASP A 40 7.02 -17.32 17.22
C ASP A 40 6.49 -17.28 18.67
N SER A 41 5.23 -16.87 18.86
CA SER A 41 4.53 -16.96 20.15
C SER A 41 4.08 -18.41 20.36
N ASP A 42 4.85 -19.12 21.17
CA ASP A 42 4.82 -20.58 21.43
C ASP A 42 3.55 -21.11 22.16
N ASP A 43 2.47 -20.33 22.28
CA ASP A 43 1.40 -20.60 23.26
C ASP A 43 0.05 -21.13 22.74
N ASP A 44 -0.18 -21.30 21.43
CA ASP A 44 -1.45 -21.90 20.96
C ASP A 44 -1.31 -22.76 19.68
N GLN A 45 -0.77 -23.97 19.84
CA GLN A 45 -0.64 -24.97 18.75
C GLN A 45 -1.97 -25.58 18.27
N ALA A 46 -3.13 -25.21 18.82
CA ALA A 46 -4.39 -25.87 18.52
C ALA A 46 -5.14 -25.32 17.28
N ALA A 47 -4.81 -24.12 16.79
CA ALA A 47 -5.53 -23.47 15.69
C ALA A 47 -4.72 -23.26 14.41
N LYS A 48 -3.43 -23.62 14.37
CA LYS A 48 -2.62 -23.63 13.14
C LYS A 48 -2.98 -24.83 12.26
N GLN A 49 -4.22 -24.89 11.75
CA GLN A 49 -4.47 -25.58 10.48
C GLN A 49 -3.86 -24.70 9.39
N ALA A 50 -2.54 -24.87 9.21
CA ALA A 50 -1.75 -24.26 8.16
C ALA A 50 -2.45 -24.53 6.82
N SER A 51 -3.07 -23.49 6.27
CA SER A 51 -3.30 -23.41 4.84
C SER A 51 -1.92 -23.51 4.19
N THR A 52 -1.61 -24.66 3.59
CA THR A 52 -0.36 -24.87 2.83
C THR A 52 -0.29 -24.03 1.56
N THR A 53 -1.36 -23.29 1.25
CA THR A 53 -1.40 -22.34 0.15
C THR A 53 -1.12 -20.93 0.64
N PRO A 54 -0.13 -20.22 0.06
CA PRO A 54 0.15 -18.84 0.41
C PRO A 54 -1.11 -18.00 0.23
N GLU A 55 -1.40 -17.19 1.24
CA GLU A 55 -2.56 -16.32 1.25
C GLU A 55 -2.30 -15.10 0.36
N PHE A 56 -3.29 -14.72 -0.45
CA PHE A 56 -3.22 -13.53 -1.29
C PHE A 56 -4.21 -12.49 -0.81
N VAL A 57 -3.77 -11.24 -0.76
CA VAL A 57 -4.55 -10.07 -0.33
C VAL A 57 -4.69 -9.07 -1.47
N PRO A 58 -5.85 -8.41 -1.58
CA PRO A 58 -6.11 -7.41 -2.61
C PRO A 58 -5.28 -6.14 -2.38
N CYS A 59 -4.66 -5.63 -3.45
CA CYS A 59 -3.83 -4.44 -3.39
C CYS A 59 -3.96 -3.54 -4.64
N LEU A 60 -3.52 -2.29 -4.50
CA LEU A 60 -3.51 -1.26 -5.55
C LEU A 60 -2.11 -0.68 -5.70
N VAL A 61 -1.54 -0.71 -6.90
CA VAL A 61 -0.24 -0.08 -7.17
C VAL A 61 -0.40 1.44 -7.22
N LEU A 62 0.43 2.16 -6.46
CA LEU A 62 0.35 3.61 -6.30
C LEU A 62 1.53 4.35 -6.94
N SER A 63 1.29 5.60 -7.35
CA SER A 63 2.39 6.54 -7.56
C SER A 63 2.99 6.92 -6.21
N PRO A 64 4.30 7.19 -6.11
CA PRO A 64 4.87 7.75 -4.88
C PRO A 64 4.22 9.07 -4.43
N TYR A 65 3.54 9.80 -5.32
CA TYR A 65 2.85 11.06 -4.98
C TYR A 65 1.38 10.87 -4.62
N ASP A 66 0.91 9.62 -4.59
CA ASP A 66 -0.44 9.26 -4.18
C ASP A 66 -0.52 8.81 -2.72
N VAL A 67 0.61 8.90 -2.00
CA VAL A 67 0.75 8.51 -0.60
C VAL A 67 1.26 9.67 0.25
N PRO A 68 1.04 9.62 1.58
CA PRO A 68 1.53 10.65 2.50
C PRO A 68 3.04 10.93 2.36
N PRO A 69 3.48 12.19 2.53
CA PRO A 69 4.89 12.56 2.39
C PRO A 69 5.79 11.77 3.33
N ARG A 70 5.41 11.63 4.59
CA ARG A 70 6.22 10.95 5.61
C ARG A 70 5.40 9.88 6.35
N PRO A 71 6.01 8.73 6.70
CA PRO A 71 7.35 8.30 6.29
C PRO A 71 7.41 7.67 4.88
N VAL A 72 6.27 7.27 4.31
CA VAL A 72 6.18 6.39 3.14
C VAL A 72 6.94 6.93 1.92
N ARG A 73 6.62 8.15 1.45
CA ARG A 73 7.23 8.70 0.24
C ARG A 73 8.66 9.18 0.45
N ASP A 74 8.84 10.10 1.39
CA ASP A 74 10.07 10.87 1.56
C ASP A 74 11.19 10.06 2.22
N VAL A 75 10.85 9.00 2.96
CA VAL A 75 11.82 8.13 3.62
C VAL A 75 11.89 6.81 2.88
N TYR A 76 10.85 5.97 2.91
CA TYR A 76 10.95 4.60 2.45
C TYR A 76 11.09 4.51 0.92
N TRP A 77 10.13 5.07 0.19
CA TRP A 77 10.15 5.01 -1.28
C TRP A 77 11.34 5.77 -1.86
N HIS A 78 11.63 6.97 -1.34
CA HIS A 78 12.74 7.78 -1.85
C HIS A 78 14.11 7.12 -1.60
N ASN A 79 14.32 6.46 -0.45
CA ASN A 79 15.55 5.71 -0.20
C ASN A 79 15.70 4.53 -1.16
N LEU A 80 14.62 3.78 -1.39
CA LEU A 80 14.60 2.68 -2.36
C LEU A 80 14.90 3.18 -3.78
N TYR A 81 14.23 4.24 -4.21
CA TYR A 81 14.45 4.88 -5.51
C TYR A 81 15.90 5.35 -5.69
N MET A 82 16.46 6.04 -4.70
CA MET A 82 17.84 6.55 -4.78
C MET A 82 18.86 5.42 -4.81
N ASP A 83 18.67 4.35 -4.05
CA ASP A 83 19.54 3.19 -4.09
C ASP A 83 19.50 2.50 -5.46
N LYS A 84 18.30 2.21 -5.98
CA LYS A 84 18.12 1.57 -7.30
C LYS A 84 18.65 2.49 -8.41
N LYS A 85 18.46 3.80 -8.32
CA LYS A 85 19.01 4.79 -9.26
C LYS A 85 20.53 4.80 -9.26
N ARG A 86 21.17 4.88 -8.09
CA ARG A 86 22.64 4.84 -7.94
C ARG A 86 23.22 3.56 -8.51
N LYS A 87 22.54 2.42 -8.30
CA LYS A 87 22.91 1.11 -8.83
C LYS A 87 22.53 0.90 -10.31
N LYS A 88 21.89 1.86 -10.97
CA LYS A 88 21.34 1.75 -12.34
C LYS A 88 20.36 0.57 -12.51
N LYS A 89 19.60 0.24 -11.45
CA LYS A 89 18.63 -0.84 -11.36
C LYS A 89 17.19 -0.34 -11.22
N LEU A 90 16.86 0.83 -11.79
CA LEU A 90 15.49 1.37 -11.72
C LEU A 90 14.44 0.43 -12.34
N ALA A 91 14.83 -0.43 -13.27
CA ALA A 91 13.93 -1.42 -13.86
C ALA A 91 13.41 -2.47 -12.86
N SER A 92 14.13 -2.70 -11.75
CA SER A 92 13.74 -3.60 -10.66
C SER A 92 13.33 -2.85 -9.38
N LEU A 93 12.85 -1.61 -9.53
CA LEU A 93 12.22 -0.87 -8.44
C LEU A 93 10.92 -1.59 -8.07
N GLU A 94 10.74 -1.96 -6.81
CA GLU A 94 9.50 -2.58 -6.31
C GLU A 94 8.28 -1.67 -6.54
N TYR A 95 7.10 -2.27 -6.62
CA TYR A 95 5.84 -1.53 -6.63
C TYR A 95 5.49 -1.07 -5.22
N LEU A 96 5.20 0.22 -5.07
CA LEU A 96 4.52 0.74 -3.89
C LEU A 96 3.05 0.38 -4.00
N VAL A 97 2.51 -0.35 -3.04
CA VAL A 97 1.10 -0.77 -3.05
C VAL A 97 0.36 -0.27 -1.83
N TYR A 98 -0.95 -0.06 -1.99
CA TYR A 98 -1.91 0.07 -0.91
C TYR A 98 -2.64 -1.26 -0.73
N HIS A 99 -2.77 -1.73 0.51
CA HIS A 99 -3.55 -2.91 0.86
C HIS A 99 -4.99 -2.53 1.13
N TYR A 100 -5.93 -3.09 0.36
CA TYR A 100 -7.35 -2.84 0.60
C TYR A 100 -7.76 -3.42 1.96
N GLY A 101 -8.68 -2.72 2.63
CA GLY A 101 -9.18 -3.10 3.96
C GLY A 101 -8.29 -2.68 5.13
N ALA A 102 -7.04 -2.28 4.87
CA ALA A 102 -6.13 -1.77 5.89
C ALA A 102 -6.64 -0.43 6.45
N ASN A 103 -6.69 -0.33 7.78
CA ASN A 103 -7.13 0.88 8.48
C ASN A 103 -6.00 1.60 9.20
N ASP A 104 -4.94 0.85 9.56
CA ASP A 104 -3.74 1.42 10.14
C ASP A 104 -2.91 2.10 9.03
N PRO A 105 -2.61 3.40 9.17
CA PRO A 105 -1.69 4.10 8.27
C PRO A 105 -0.33 3.41 8.10
N ASP A 106 0.16 2.73 9.14
CA ASP A 106 1.48 2.10 9.13
C ASP A 106 1.48 0.79 8.33
N ASP A 107 0.38 0.05 8.32
CA ASP A 107 0.25 -1.25 7.61
C ASP A 107 -0.40 -1.14 6.22
N CYS A 108 -0.94 0.04 5.89
CA CYS A 108 -1.68 0.18 4.64
C CYS A 108 -0.81 0.26 3.39
N TYR A 109 0.52 0.41 3.52
CA TYR A 109 1.44 0.48 2.40
C TYR A 109 2.59 -0.51 2.51
N SER A 110 2.95 -1.16 1.39
CA SER A 110 4.16 -1.98 1.31
C SER A 110 4.87 -1.85 -0.04
N PHE A 111 6.05 -2.47 -0.15
CA PHE A 111 6.85 -2.53 -1.36
C PHE A 111 6.95 -3.98 -1.83
N ILE A 112 6.40 -4.29 -3.01
CA ILE A 112 6.35 -5.66 -3.53
C ILE A 112 7.22 -5.83 -4.77
N ALA A 113 7.89 -6.97 -4.88
CA ALA A 113 8.59 -7.36 -6.09
C ALA A 113 7.60 -7.59 -7.23
N HIS A 114 8.05 -7.43 -8.47
CA HIS A 114 7.17 -7.58 -9.65
C HIS A 114 6.62 -9.00 -9.79
N GLU A 115 7.39 -9.99 -9.34
CA GLU A 115 7.03 -11.41 -9.37
C GLU A 115 6.01 -11.82 -8.31
N ASP A 116 5.89 -11.05 -7.23
CA ASP A 116 4.90 -11.27 -6.18
C ASP A 116 3.58 -10.54 -6.44
N PHE A 117 3.50 -9.75 -7.51
CA PHE A 117 2.28 -9.10 -7.94
C PHE A 117 1.51 -9.94 -8.96
N THR A 118 0.26 -10.23 -8.65
CA THR A 118 -0.70 -10.87 -9.56
C THR A 118 -1.73 -9.84 -10.01
N THR A 119 -1.89 -9.66 -11.33
CA THR A 119 -2.89 -8.72 -11.87
C THR A 119 -4.31 -9.09 -11.45
N TYR A 120 -5.21 -8.11 -11.38
CA TYR A 120 -6.62 -8.33 -11.01
C TYR A 120 -7.27 -9.51 -11.76
N ASP A 121 -7.25 -9.51 -13.10
CA ASP A 121 -7.90 -10.55 -13.91
C ASP A 121 -7.34 -11.96 -13.62
N ASP A 122 -6.01 -12.08 -13.53
CA ASP A 122 -5.35 -13.35 -13.20
C ASP A 122 -5.70 -13.81 -11.79
N GLY A 123 -5.70 -12.90 -10.81
CA GLY A 123 -6.05 -13.21 -9.42
C GLY A 123 -7.51 -13.62 -9.26
N ILE A 124 -8.44 -12.97 -9.97
CA ILE A 124 -9.85 -13.38 -10.02
C ILE A 124 -9.97 -14.79 -10.61
N SER A 125 -9.24 -15.09 -11.71
CA SER A 125 -9.26 -16.41 -12.33
C SER A 125 -8.74 -17.52 -11.40
N LYS A 126 -7.78 -17.19 -10.53
CA LYS A 126 -7.23 -18.06 -9.47
C LYS A 126 -8.08 -18.13 -8.22
N GLY A 127 -9.13 -17.32 -8.12
CA GLY A 127 -10.06 -17.29 -6.99
C GLY A 127 -9.60 -16.42 -5.81
N TYR A 128 -8.57 -15.59 -5.96
CA TYR A 128 -8.08 -14.70 -4.89
C TYR A 128 -9.07 -13.60 -4.50
N GLY A 129 -10.00 -13.27 -5.41
CA GLY A 129 -11.12 -12.36 -5.11
C GLY A 129 -12.24 -12.96 -4.27
N LYS A 130 -12.10 -14.18 -3.76
CA LYS A 130 -13.10 -14.87 -2.93
C LYS A 130 -12.56 -15.08 -1.53
N LEU A 131 -13.44 -14.98 -0.53
CA LEU A 131 -13.10 -15.35 0.83
C LEU A 131 -12.91 -16.87 0.94
N PRO A 132 -11.95 -17.35 1.76
CA PRO A 132 -11.88 -18.77 2.10
C PRO A 132 -13.19 -19.26 2.68
N ALA A 133 -13.57 -20.52 2.40
CA ALA A 133 -14.88 -21.06 2.79
C ALA A 133 -15.16 -20.94 4.30
N VAL A 134 -14.13 -21.08 5.13
CA VAL A 134 -14.21 -20.92 6.59
C VAL A 134 -14.56 -19.48 6.96
N LEU A 135 -13.89 -18.49 6.36
CA LEU A 135 -14.14 -17.08 6.61
C LEU A 135 -15.51 -16.66 6.06
N GLN A 136 -15.87 -17.12 4.86
CA GLN A 136 -17.21 -16.89 4.30
C GLN A 136 -18.31 -17.44 5.22
N SER A 137 -18.12 -18.65 5.77
CA SER A 137 -19.07 -19.24 6.70
C SER A 137 -19.18 -18.45 8.01
N LYS A 138 -18.07 -17.85 8.50
CA LYS A 138 -18.14 -16.96 9.68
C LYS A 138 -18.95 -15.70 9.38
N VAL A 139 -18.74 -15.09 8.21
CA VAL A 139 -19.51 -13.92 7.74
C VAL A 139 -21.00 -14.27 7.64
N ASP A 140 -21.33 -15.37 6.95
CA ASP A 140 -22.73 -15.78 6.71
C ASP A 140 -23.48 -16.09 8.01
N ASN A 141 -22.79 -16.64 9.01
CA ASN A 141 -23.36 -16.97 10.32
C ASN A 141 -23.25 -15.84 11.36
N ALA A 142 -22.77 -14.65 10.98
CA ALA A 142 -22.52 -13.53 11.88
C ALA A 142 -21.65 -13.89 13.11
N THR A 143 -20.68 -14.78 12.91
CA THR A 143 -19.70 -15.18 13.93
C THR A 143 -18.66 -14.07 14.10
N SER A 144 -18.13 -13.92 15.32
CA SER A 144 -17.05 -12.96 15.60
C SER A 144 -15.83 -13.22 14.70
N LEU A 145 -15.35 -12.16 14.07
CA LEU A 145 -14.16 -12.16 13.22
C LEU A 145 -12.98 -11.55 13.96
N THR A 146 -11.78 -12.07 13.76
CA THR A 146 -10.54 -11.41 14.20
C THR A 146 -10.30 -10.12 13.41
N GLU A 147 -9.38 -9.28 13.86
CA GLU A 147 -9.04 -8.03 13.15
C GLU A 147 -8.53 -8.30 11.73
N GLN A 148 -7.64 -9.28 11.56
CA GLN A 148 -7.14 -9.70 10.25
C GLN A 148 -8.27 -10.24 9.35
N GLU A 149 -9.20 -11.02 9.90
CA GLU A 149 -10.37 -11.51 9.17
C GLU A 149 -11.28 -10.36 8.71
N GLN A 150 -11.52 -9.36 9.57
CA GLN A 150 -12.30 -8.17 9.22
C GLN A 150 -11.61 -7.32 8.15
N GLN A 151 -10.30 -7.14 8.25
CA GLN A 151 -9.49 -6.45 7.25
C GLN A 151 -9.61 -7.16 5.90
N ARG A 152 -9.56 -8.49 5.88
CA ARG A 152 -9.68 -9.27 4.65
C ARG A 152 -11.06 -9.17 4.00
N VAL A 153 -12.13 -9.31 4.77
CA VAL A 153 -13.51 -9.13 4.27
C VAL A 153 -13.65 -7.75 3.64
N ARG A 154 -13.26 -6.71 4.38
CA ARG A 154 -13.29 -5.32 3.92
C ARG A 154 -12.43 -5.11 2.68
N GLY A 155 -11.25 -5.73 2.61
CA GLY A 155 -10.35 -5.56 1.48
C GLY A 155 -10.92 -6.08 0.18
N ILE A 156 -11.61 -7.21 0.22
CA ILE A 156 -12.32 -7.75 -0.96
C ILE A 156 -13.49 -6.84 -1.34
N GLU A 157 -14.29 -6.38 -0.37
CA GLU A 157 -15.40 -5.44 -0.61
C GLU A 157 -14.92 -4.14 -1.26
N GLU A 158 -13.91 -3.49 -0.68
CA GLU A 158 -13.33 -2.25 -1.19
C GLU A 158 -12.75 -2.42 -2.61
N MET A 159 -12.05 -3.53 -2.88
CA MET A 159 -11.53 -3.78 -4.23
C MET A 159 -12.66 -3.97 -5.25
N VAL A 160 -13.75 -4.64 -4.88
CA VAL A 160 -14.92 -4.83 -5.75
C VAL A 160 -15.60 -3.49 -6.03
N GLU A 161 -15.73 -2.61 -5.04
CA GLU A 161 -16.24 -1.25 -5.24
C GLU A 161 -15.36 -0.43 -6.19
N ASP A 162 -14.03 -0.57 -6.06
CA ASP A 162 -13.05 0.14 -6.89
C ASP A 162 -12.90 -0.43 -8.30
N ALA A 163 -13.32 -1.68 -8.53
CA ALA A 163 -13.27 -2.32 -9.83
C ALA A 163 -14.06 -1.56 -10.91
N ALA A 164 -15.13 -0.85 -10.51
CA ALA A 164 -15.93 -0.03 -11.42
C ALA A 164 -15.38 1.40 -11.60
N LYS A 165 -14.35 1.80 -10.85
CA LYS A 165 -13.80 3.16 -10.85
C LYS A 165 -12.61 3.27 -11.79
N GLU A 166 -12.44 4.47 -12.35
CA GLU A 166 -11.22 4.85 -13.07
C GLU A 166 -10.01 4.84 -12.11
N PRO A 167 -8.80 4.54 -12.59
CA PRO A 167 -7.61 4.43 -11.73
C PRO A 167 -7.39 5.63 -10.80
N ALA A 168 -7.71 6.84 -11.25
CA ALA A 168 -7.57 8.08 -10.46
C ALA A 168 -8.57 8.19 -9.29
N ASP A 169 -9.73 7.55 -9.39
CA ASP A 169 -10.83 7.65 -8.43
C ASP A 169 -10.88 6.47 -7.44
N ARG A 170 -9.96 5.51 -7.60
CA ARG A 170 -9.78 4.39 -6.67
C ARG A 170 -9.25 4.88 -5.32
N LYS A 171 -9.58 4.15 -4.27
CA LYS A 171 -9.18 4.37 -2.88
C LYS A 171 -7.66 4.21 -2.72
N ARG A 172 -7.04 5.13 -1.99
CA ARG A 172 -5.58 5.20 -1.77
C ARG A 172 -5.27 5.49 -0.30
N GLY A 173 -5.89 4.71 0.57
CA GLY A 173 -5.93 4.97 2.01
C GLY A 173 -7.10 5.86 2.46
N ASN A 174 -7.22 6.02 3.78
CA ASN A 174 -8.37 6.67 4.43
C ASN A 174 -8.18 8.17 4.72
N TYR A 175 -7.07 8.79 4.31
CA TYR A 175 -6.70 10.12 4.82
C TYR A 175 -6.28 11.09 3.72
N PRO A 176 -6.96 12.24 3.56
CA PRO A 176 -6.36 13.35 2.82
C PRO A 176 -5.10 13.78 3.57
N PHE A 177 -3.95 13.72 2.90
CA PHE A 177 -2.69 14.22 3.44
C PHE A 177 -2.38 15.59 2.85
N LEU A 178 -1.70 16.41 3.65
CA LEU A 178 -1.18 17.69 3.18
C LEU A 178 0.22 17.50 2.62
N GLU A 179 0.50 18.20 1.54
CA GLU A 179 1.85 18.29 1.01
C GLU A 179 2.75 19.17 1.88
N ARG A 180 4.07 18.95 1.82
CA ARG A 180 5.05 19.71 2.62
C ARG A 180 4.94 21.23 2.43
N HIS A 181 4.52 21.67 1.23
CA HIS A 181 4.36 23.08 0.91
C HIS A 181 3.02 23.67 1.39
N GLU A 182 2.07 22.81 1.77
CA GLU A 182 0.75 23.16 2.31
C GLU A 182 0.76 23.18 3.85
N GLU A 183 1.72 22.51 4.49
CA GLU A 183 1.91 22.57 5.93
C GLU A 183 2.14 24.02 6.38
N LYS A 184 1.24 24.54 7.23
CA LYS A 184 1.41 25.85 7.85
C LYS A 184 2.67 25.82 8.71
N LYS A 185 3.73 26.53 8.26
CA LYS A 185 4.96 26.71 9.04
C LYS A 185 4.59 27.32 10.39
N ALA A 186 4.72 26.54 11.46
CA ALA A 186 4.58 27.06 12.80
C ALA A 186 5.55 28.24 12.99
N PRO A 187 5.12 29.35 13.61
CA PRO A 187 6.02 30.46 13.87
C PRO A 187 7.21 29.95 14.71
N PRO A 188 8.44 30.40 14.42
CA PRO A 188 9.63 29.92 15.12
C PRO A 188 9.45 30.14 16.62
N ALA A 189 9.61 29.07 17.41
CA ALA A 189 9.51 29.13 18.85
C ALA A 189 10.46 30.22 19.37
N LYS A 190 9.92 31.28 19.97
CA LYS A 190 10.72 32.35 20.58
C LYS A 190 11.58 31.70 21.66
N ARG A 191 12.89 31.58 21.41
CA ARG A 191 13.88 31.13 22.41
C ARG A 191 13.75 32.08 23.60
N GLN A 192 13.14 31.62 24.69
CA GLN A 192 13.19 32.33 25.96
C GLN A 192 14.66 32.37 26.39
N LYS A 193 15.26 33.56 26.36
CA LYS A 193 16.55 33.80 27.02
C LYS A 193 16.34 33.53 28.50
N LYS A 194 16.91 32.44 29.01
CA LYS A 194 17.09 32.25 30.46
C LYS A 194 17.91 33.44 30.96
N ARG A 195 17.34 34.21 31.90
CA ARG A 195 18.02 35.27 32.64
C ARG A 195 18.75 34.66 33.82
#